data_AF-A0A1M5N0H5-F1
#
_entry.id   AF-A0A1M5N0H5-F1
#
_cell.length_a   1.000
_cell.length_b   1.000
_cell.length_c   1.000
_cell.angle_alpha   90.00
_cell.angle_beta   90.00
_cell.angle_gamma   90.00
#
_symmetry.space_group_name_H-M   'P 1'
#
loop_
_entity.id
_entity.type
_entity.pdbx_description
1 polymer ?
#
loop_
_entity_poly.entity_id
_entity_poly.type
_entity_poly.pdbx_seq_one_letter_code
_entity_poly.pdbx_strand_id
1 'polypeptide(L)'
;MKKIFIVALLALGLSGFAQEASAWSLKKVDKMTTELTLTAEQQKLMLPLLEEQKVLYDDIKANPDNKDADRAKIREIGKKMNAILTPEQVELQKTLKAAAKKE
;
A
#
# COMPACT_ATOMS: atom_id res chain seq x y z
N MET A 1 -2.80 26.13 19.05
CA MET A 1 -3.28 25.99 17.66
C MET A 1 -2.62 24.78 17.01
N LYS A 2 -3.22 23.59 17.15
CA LYS A 2 -2.81 22.39 16.40
C LYS A 2 -3.77 22.25 15.23
N LYS A 3 -3.28 22.49 14.01
CA LYS A 3 -4.05 22.30 12.78
C LYS A 3 -4.28 20.79 12.62
N ILE A 4 -5.47 20.33 12.96
CA ILE A 4 -5.90 18.97 12.66
C ILE A 4 -6.31 18.98 11.19
N PHE A 5 -5.39 18.60 10.31
CA PHE A 5 -5.75 18.28 8.94
C PHE A 5 -6.43 16.92 8.95
N ILE A 6 -7.74 16.90 9.21
CA ILE A 6 -8.58 15.75 8.85
C ILE A 6 -8.68 15.80 7.33
N VAL A 7 -7.76 15.12 6.66
CA VAL A 7 -7.95 14.77 5.25
C VAL A 7 -9.12 13.80 5.25
N ALA A 8 -10.31 14.34 4.99
CA ALA A 8 -11.49 13.56 4.66
C ALA A 8 -11.16 12.80 3.37
N LEU A 9 -10.65 11.58 3.51
CA LEU A 9 -10.54 10.61 2.43
C LEU A 9 -11.94 10.49 1.83
N LEU A 10 -12.04 10.99 0.60
CA LEU A 10 -13.24 11.02 -0.23
C LEU A 10 -13.88 9.62 -0.32
N ALA A 11 -14.81 9.35 0.58
CA ALA A 11 -15.70 8.18 0.53
C ALA A 11 -16.89 8.40 -0.42
N LEU A 12 -16.76 9.25 -1.45
CA LEU A 12 -17.86 9.63 -2.34
C LEU A 12 -17.74 9.06 -3.76
N GLY A 13 -17.09 7.90 -3.95
CA GLY A 13 -16.97 7.30 -5.28
C GLY A 13 -16.72 5.80 -5.37
N LEU A 14 -16.87 5.03 -4.29
CA LEU A 14 -16.56 3.58 -4.28
C LEU A 14 -17.81 2.68 -4.38
N SER A 15 -18.87 3.12 -5.06
CA SER A 15 -20.12 2.35 -5.22
C SER A 15 -19.99 1.10 -6.11
N GLY A 16 -18.78 0.61 -6.37
CA GLY A 16 -18.50 -0.59 -7.19
C GLY A 16 -17.44 -1.54 -6.64
N PHE A 17 -16.84 -1.27 -5.48
CA PHE A 17 -15.93 -2.19 -4.78
C PHE A 17 -16.56 -2.59 -3.45
N ALA A 18 -17.52 -3.52 -3.50
CA ALA A 18 -18.23 -4.04 -2.33
C ALA A 18 -17.42 -5.09 -1.52
N GLN A 19 -16.09 -4.95 -1.52
CA GLN A 19 -15.25 -5.55 -0.50
C GLN A 19 -14.67 -4.39 0.30
N GLU A 20 -15.17 -4.19 1.51
CA GLU A 20 -14.59 -3.22 2.44
C GLU A 20 -13.10 -3.52 2.54
N ALA A 21 -12.27 -2.60 2.05
CA ALA A 21 -10.84 -2.75 2.16
C ALA A 21 -10.47 -2.87 3.63
N SER A 22 -9.57 -3.79 3.95
CA SER A 22 -9.14 -4.01 5.32
C SER A 22 -8.53 -2.74 5.89
N ALA A 23 -8.72 -2.53 7.20
CA ALA A 23 -8.12 -1.40 7.91
C ALA A 23 -6.59 -1.34 7.73
N TRP A 24 -5.95 -2.49 7.54
CA TRP A 24 -4.51 -2.59 7.26
C TRP A 24 -4.16 -1.98 5.90
N SER A 25 -4.87 -2.36 4.83
CA SER A 25 -4.59 -1.83 3.48
C SER A 25 -4.95 -0.36 3.37
N LEU A 26 -6.06 0.07 3.96
CA LEU A 26 -6.45 1.48 4.00
C LEU A 26 -5.36 2.33 4.68
N LYS A 27 -4.90 1.91 5.86
CA LYS A 27 -3.80 2.58 6.56
C LYS A 27 -2.51 2.58 5.74
N LYS A 28 -2.26 1.52 4.97
CA LYS A 28 -1.06 1.41 4.15
C LYS A 28 -1.12 2.33 2.92
N VAL A 29 -2.26 2.40 2.23
CA VAL A 29 -2.49 3.36 1.14
C VAL A 29 -2.38 4.78 1.68
N ASP A 30 -3.04 5.12 2.78
CA ASP A 30 -2.99 6.46 3.38
C ASP A 30 -1.56 6.90 3.72
N LYS A 31 -0.77 5.99 4.31
CA LYS A 31 0.66 6.22 4.55
C LYS A 31 1.41 6.50 3.24
N MET A 32 1.22 5.68 2.21
CA MET A 32 1.89 5.87 0.92
C MET A 32 1.43 7.16 0.22
N THR A 33 0.16 7.52 0.33
CA THR A 33 -0.40 8.79 -0.15
C THR A 33 0.27 9.96 0.53
N THR A 34 0.45 9.91 1.84
CA THR A 34 1.11 10.97 2.61
C THR A 34 2.59 11.09 2.25
N GLU A 35 3.28 9.96 2.08
CA GLU A 35 4.73 9.92 1.82
C GLU A 35 5.10 10.23 0.36
N LEU A 36 4.25 9.82 -0.59
CA LEU A 36 4.56 9.85 -2.03
C LEU A 36 3.59 10.72 -2.83
N THR A 37 2.62 11.36 -2.17
CA THR A 37 1.58 12.20 -2.81
C THR A 37 0.84 11.42 -3.90
N LEU A 38 0.36 10.21 -3.58
CA LEU A 38 -0.35 9.35 -4.53
C LEU A 38 -1.62 10.03 -5.04
N THR A 39 -1.85 9.98 -6.35
CA THR A 39 -3.10 10.42 -6.96
C THR A 39 -4.25 9.47 -6.61
N ALA A 40 -5.50 9.92 -6.76
CA ALA A 40 -6.68 9.08 -6.51
C ALA A 40 -6.68 7.80 -7.38
N GLU A 41 -6.21 7.89 -8.63
CA GLU A 41 -6.12 6.73 -9.52
C GLU A 41 -5.03 5.75 -9.05
N GLN A 42 -3.86 6.25 -8.63
CA GLN A 42 -2.82 5.40 -8.05
C GLN A 42 -3.31 4.71 -6.78
N GLN A 43 -4.03 5.42 -5.89
CA GLN A 43 -4.61 4.84 -4.67
C GLN A 43 -5.59 3.69 -5.00
N LYS A 44 -6.47 3.90 -5.99
CA LYS A 44 -7.42 2.89 -6.47
C LYS A 44 -6.72 1.65 -7.02
N LEU A 45 -5.60 1.81 -7.74
CA LEU A 45 -4.80 0.70 -8.25
C LEU A 45 -3.98 0.00 -7.17
N MET A 46 -3.53 0.72 -6.14
CA MET A 46 -2.72 0.16 -5.05
C MET A 46 -3.54 -0.66 -4.05
N LEU A 47 -4.76 -0.24 -3.76
CA LEU A 47 -5.61 -0.86 -2.75
C LEU A 47 -5.81 -2.38 -2.95
N PRO A 48 -6.19 -2.90 -4.14
CA PRO A 48 -6.35 -4.34 -4.34
C PRO A 48 -5.04 -5.11 -4.22
N LEU A 49 -3.90 -4.50 -4.62
CA LEU A 49 -2.58 -5.13 -4.47
C LEU A 49 -2.19 -5.27 -3.00
N LEU A 50 -2.56 -4.30 -2.17
CA LEU A 50 -2.33 -4.35 -0.72
C LEU A 50 -3.25 -5.36 -0.05
N GLU A 51 -4.50 -5.49 -0.47
CA GLU A 51 -5.37 -6.58 0.00
C GLU A 51 -4.79 -7.96 -0.31
N GLU A 52 -4.32 -8.18 -1.55
CA GLU A 52 -3.63 -9.42 -1.92
C GLU A 52 -2.37 -9.64 -1.07
N GLN A 53 -1.59 -8.59 -0.84
CA GLN A 53 -0.41 -8.67 0.01
C GLN A 53 -0.75 -9.06 1.45
N LYS A 54 -1.84 -8.53 2.01
CA LYS A 54 -2.32 -8.87 3.35
C LYS A 54 -2.70 -10.34 3.45
N VAL A 55 -3.46 -10.86 2.49
CA VAL A 55 -3.86 -12.27 2.46
C VAL A 55 -2.63 -13.17 2.47
N LEU A 56 -1.59 -12.83 1.71
CA LEU A 56 -0.33 -13.59 1.70
C LEU A 56 0.42 -13.49 3.03
N TYR A 57 0.43 -12.34 3.71
CA TYR A 57 1.02 -12.26 5.04
C TYR A 57 0.26 -13.11 6.08
N ASP A 58 -1.06 -13.14 5.99
CA ASP A 58 -1.89 -13.97 6.85
C ASP A 58 -1.68 -15.47 6.56
N ASP A 59 -1.54 -15.85 5.27
CA ASP A 59 -1.24 -17.24 4.89
C ASP A 59 0.14 -17.69 5.37
N ILE A 60 1.17 -16.86 5.22
CA ILE A 60 2.51 -17.16 5.77
C ILE A 60 2.47 -17.44 7.28
N LYS A 61 1.59 -16.72 8.00
CA LYS A 61 1.43 -16.88 9.45
C LYS A 61 0.65 -18.15 9.80
N ALA A 62 -0.36 -18.51 9.01
CA ALA A 62 -1.19 -19.70 9.22
C ALA A 62 -0.52 -20.99 8.73
N ASN A 63 0.20 -20.92 7.61
CA ASN A 63 0.76 -22.02 6.83
C ASN A 63 2.25 -21.74 6.49
N PRO A 64 3.18 -21.97 7.43
CA PRO A 64 4.60 -21.69 7.22
C PRO A 64 5.24 -22.43 6.03
N ASP A 65 4.65 -23.54 5.58
CA ASP A 65 5.13 -24.32 4.42
C ASP A 65 4.94 -23.57 3.09
N ASN A 66 3.96 -22.66 3.01
CA ASN A 66 3.72 -21.81 1.83
C ASN A 66 4.66 -20.60 1.77
N LYS A 67 5.48 -20.38 2.82
CA LYS A 67 6.18 -19.13 3.05
C LYS A 67 7.03 -18.65 1.87
N ASP A 68 7.74 -19.55 1.21
CA ASP A 68 8.62 -19.16 0.10
C ASP A 68 7.83 -18.84 -1.18
N ALA A 69 6.74 -19.58 -1.44
CA ALA A 69 5.83 -19.30 -2.54
C ALA A 69 5.14 -17.94 -2.36
N ASP A 70 4.65 -17.66 -1.15
CA ASP A 70 3.98 -16.39 -0.86
C ASP A 70 4.94 -15.21 -0.84
N ARG A 71 6.17 -15.40 -0.33
CA ARG A 71 7.23 -14.38 -0.47
C ARG A 71 7.58 -14.08 -1.92
N ALA A 72 7.48 -15.06 -2.83
CA ALA A 72 7.65 -14.80 -4.25
C ALA A 72 6.51 -13.93 -4.79
N LYS A 73 5.25 -14.25 -4.47
CA LYS A 73 4.07 -13.44 -4.85
C LYS A 73 4.13 -12.02 -4.28
N ILE A 74 4.50 -11.86 -3.01
CA ILE A 74 4.68 -10.55 -2.36
C ILE A 74 5.73 -9.70 -3.09
N ARG A 75 6.82 -10.33 -3.59
CA ARG A 75 7.83 -9.63 -4.40
C ARG A 75 7.26 -9.17 -5.74
N GLU A 76 6.46 -9.99 -6.41
CA GLU A 76 5.78 -9.60 -7.66
C GLU A 76 4.76 -8.47 -7.43
N ILE A 77 4.00 -8.52 -6.34
CA ILE A 77 3.12 -7.42 -5.92
C ILE A 77 3.93 -6.13 -5.72
N GLY A 78 5.09 -6.21 -5.06
CA GLY A 78 5.97 -5.06 -4.88
C GLY A 78 6.44 -4.45 -6.21
N LYS A 79 6.71 -5.27 -7.24
CA LYS A 79 7.03 -4.77 -8.58
C LYS A 79 5.83 -4.07 -9.23
N LYS A 80 4.63 -4.67 -9.16
CA LYS A 80 3.38 -4.07 -9.68
C LYS A 80 3.10 -2.72 -9.01
N MET A 81 3.27 -2.64 -7.69
CA MET A 81 3.11 -1.38 -6.94
C MET A 81 4.11 -0.32 -7.38
N ASN A 82 5.38 -0.68 -7.59
CA ASN A 82 6.37 0.28 -8.08
C ASN A 82 6.06 0.76 -9.51
N ALA A 83 5.46 -0.08 -10.36
CA ALA A 83 5.07 0.31 -11.71
C ALA A 83 3.90 1.33 -11.74
N ILE A 84 3.14 1.46 -10.65
CA ILE A 84 2.08 2.47 -10.51
C ILE A 84 2.68 3.85 -10.19
N LEU A 85 3.88 3.90 -9.62
CA LEU A 85 4.54 5.14 -9.20
C LEU A 85 5.20 5.86 -10.37
N THR A 86 5.26 7.19 -10.29
CA THR A 86 6.10 7.98 -11.19
C THR A 86 7.58 7.80 -10.86
N PRO A 87 8.51 8.11 -11.79
CA PRO A 87 9.94 8.05 -11.49
C PRO A 87 10.34 8.88 -10.27
N GLU A 88 9.78 10.07 -10.12
CA GLU A 88 10.01 10.95 -8.97
C GLU A 88 9.54 10.32 -7.65
N GLN A 89 8.36 9.70 -7.64
CA GLN A 89 7.84 8.99 -6.48
C GLN A 89 8.69 7.77 -6.12
N VAL A 90 9.27 7.08 -7.11
CA VAL A 90 10.18 5.95 -6.87
C VAL A 90 11.47 6.43 -6.19
N GLU A 91 12.07 7.54 -6.62
CA GLU A 91 13.26 8.11 -5.99
C GLU A 91 12.97 8.60 -4.56
N LEU A 92 11.82 9.24 -4.34
CA LEU A 92 11.37 9.62 -3.00
C LEU A 92 11.20 8.39 -2.10
N GLN A 93 10.57 7.33 -2.62
CA GLN A 93 10.40 6.08 -1.89
C GLN A 93 11.76 5.45 -1.52
N LYS A 94 12.75 5.46 -2.41
CA LYS A 94 14.11 4.96 -2.11
C LYS A 94 14.77 5.78 -1.00
N THR A 95 14.62 7.09 -1.04
CA THR A 95 15.18 8.02 -0.04
C THR A 95 14.59 7.78 1.34
N LEU A 96 13.26 7.65 1.43
CA LEU A 96 12.55 7.33 2.67
C LEU A 96 12.96 5.96 3.22
N LYS A 97 13.09 4.94 2.35
CA LYS A 97 13.58 3.60 2.74
C LYS A 97 15.01 3.63 3.26
N ALA A 98 15.87 4.47 2.68
CA ALA A 98 17.26 4.60 3.13
C ALA A 98 17.34 5.32 4.48
N ALA A 99 16.52 6.35 4.70
CA ALA A 99 16.43 7.05 5.98
C ALA A 99 15.95 6.11 7.11
N ALA A 100 14.90 5.33 6.86
CA ALA A 100 14.34 4.38 7.83
C ALA A 100 15.27 3.21 8.21
N LYS A 101 16.36 2.97 7.46
CA LYS A 101 17.36 1.94 7.80
C LYS A 101 18.53 2.48 8.63
N LYS A 102 18.66 3.81 8.74
CA LYS A 102 19.74 4.49 9.47
C LYS A 102 19.35 4.84 10.91
N GLU A 103 18.06 4.74 11.24
CA GLU A 103 17.54 4.71 12.60
C GLU A 103 17.47 3.27 13.12
#